data_AF-A0A917PDH9-F1
#
_entry.id   AF-A0A917PDH9-F1
#
_cell.length_a   1.000
_cell.length_b   1.000
_cell.length_c   1.000
_cell.angle_alpha   90.00
_cell.angle_beta   90.00
_cell.angle_gamma   90.00
#
_symmetry.space_group_name_H-M   'P 1'
#
loop_
_entity.id
_entity.type
_entity.pdbx_description
1 polymer ?
#
loop_
_entity_poly.entity_id
_entity_poly.type
_entity_poly.pdbx_seq_one_letter_code
_entity_poly.pdbx_strand_id
1 'polypeptide(L)'
;MSRTRVRAEDLFCARCRRPVRIGAAHWPEGYICASCRDHALETYGRCAGCSVDRLTPGIAPDGGRWCTDCAGGLGDFFCERCGREAAR
;
A
#
# COMPACT_ATOMS: atom_id res chain seq x y z
N MET A 1 20.69 19.95 8.39
CA MET A 1 19.39 19.51 7.84
C MET A 1 18.79 18.51 8.80
N SER A 2 17.90 18.97 9.68
CA SER A 2 17.33 18.17 10.76
C SER A 2 16.49 17.03 10.18
N ARG A 3 16.95 15.78 10.35
CA ARG A 3 16.09 14.60 10.18
C ARG A 3 15.07 14.68 11.31
N THR A 4 13.86 15.16 11.03
CA THR A 4 12.75 15.11 11.97
C THR A 4 12.63 13.66 12.43
N ARG A 5 12.98 13.38 13.69
CA ARG A 5 12.77 12.07 14.29
C ARG A 5 11.26 11.91 14.40
N VAL A 6 10.65 11.23 13.43
CA VAL A 6 9.27 10.77 13.56
C VAL A 6 9.27 9.90 14.81
N ARG A 7 8.56 10.34 15.86
CA ARG A 7 8.48 9.54 17.08
C ARG A 7 7.68 8.28 16.75
N ALA A 8 8.07 7.16 17.33
CA ALA A 8 7.36 5.90 17.12
C ALA A 8 5.87 6.02 17.52
N GLU A 9 5.56 6.91 18.46
CA GLU A 9 4.21 7.22 18.93
C GLU A 9 3.32 7.94 17.89
N ASP A 10 3.89 8.50 16.83
CA ASP A 10 3.16 9.23 15.77
C ASP A 10 2.95 8.40 14.49
N LEU A 11 3.48 7.17 14.44
CA LEU A 11 3.34 6.29 13.29
C LEU A 11 2.01 5.54 13.37
N PHE A 12 0.95 6.12 12.81
CA PHE A 12 -0.36 5.47 12.71
C PHE A 12 -0.66 4.99 11.29
N CYS A 13 -1.38 3.87 11.20
CA CYS A 13 -1.84 3.33 9.94
C CYS A 13 -2.87 4.27 9.31
N ALA A 14 -2.68 4.69 8.07
CA ALA A 14 -3.59 5.57 7.35
C ALA A 14 -5.01 4.98 7.21
N ARG A 15 -5.13 3.65 7.17
CA ARG A 15 -6.42 2.96 6.97
C ARG A 15 -7.17 2.66 8.26
N CYS A 16 -6.51 2.04 9.23
CA CYS A 16 -7.17 1.58 10.47
C CYS A 16 -6.81 2.41 11.70
N ARG A 17 -5.94 3.42 11.55
CA ARG A 17 -5.45 4.31 12.63
C ARG A 17 -4.83 3.59 13.83
N ARG A 18 -4.40 2.33 13.65
CA ARG A 18 -3.64 1.59 14.66
C ARG A 18 -2.16 2.01 14.63
N PRO A 19 -1.44 1.97 15.76
CA PRO A 19 -0.01 2.20 15.78
C PRO A 19 0.71 1.22 14.84
N VAL A 20 1.72 1.70 14.12
CA VAL A 20 2.59 0.89 13.27
C VAL A 20 4.00 0.88 13.79
N ARG A 21 4.74 -0.18 13.45
CA ARG A 21 6.15 -0.29 13.83
C ARG A 21 7.01 0.59 12.92
N ILE A 22 8.14 1.05 13.45
CA ILE A 22 9.19 1.65 12.63
C ILE A 22 9.56 0.67 11.52
N GLY A 23 9.64 1.16 10.27
CA GLY A 23 9.84 0.34 9.08
C GLY A 23 8.56 -0.20 8.43
N ALA A 24 7.38 0.25 8.88
CA ALA A 24 6.13 0.01 8.16
C ALA A 24 6.18 0.54 6.72
N ALA A 25 5.45 -0.11 5.83
CA ALA A 25 5.34 0.33 4.44
C ALA A 25 4.73 1.74 4.38
N HIS A 26 5.32 2.60 3.56
CA HIS A 26 4.82 3.95 3.32
C HIS A 26 4.23 4.00 1.91
N TRP A 27 2.91 4.13 1.83
CA TRP A 27 2.13 4.18 0.59
C TRP A 27 1.67 5.62 0.32
N PRO A 28 1.06 5.94 -0.84
CA PRO A 28 0.56 7.28 -1.14
C PRO A 28 -0.39 7.83 -0.07
N GLU A 29 -1.23 6.98 0.52
CA GLU A 29 -2.13 7.38 1.61
C GLU A 29 -1.44 7.53 2.98
N GLY A 30 -0.18 7.12 3.11
CA GLY A 30 0.62 7.19 4.35
C GLY A 30 1.14 5.83 4.82
N TYR A 31 1.50 5.73 6.10
CA TYR A 31 1.99 4.48 6.68
C TYR A 31 0.90 3.41 6.74
N ILE A 32 1.24 2.17 6.41
CA ILE A 32 0.31 1.04 6.39
C ILE A 32 0.82 -0.09 7.28
N CYS A 33 -0.05 -0.58 8.18
CA CYS A 33 0.28 -1.74 9.01
C CYS A 33 0.28 -3.04 8.20
N ALA A 34 0.99 -4.07 8.68
CA ALA A 34 1.11 -5.34 7.97
C ALA A 34 -0.24 -5.97 7.59
N SER A 35 -1.23 -5.95 8.49
CA SER A 35 -2.57 -6.49 8.21
C SER A 35 -3.35 -5.69 7.16
N CYS A 36 -3.27 -4.36 7.20
CA CYS A 36 -3.91 -3.51 6.18
C CYS A 36 -3.22 -3.65 4.83
N ARG A 37 -1.90 -3.84 4.81
CA ARG A 37 -1.14 -4.17 3.60
C ARG A 37 -1.60 -5.51 3.05
N ASP A 38 -1.64 -6.55 3.87
CA ASP A 38 -2.05 -7.90 3.45
C ASP A 38 -3.45 -7.89 2.81
N HIS A 39 -4.41 -7.27 3.50
CA HIS A 39 -5.78 -7.14 2.99
C HIS A 39 -5.86 -6.31 1.69
N ALA A 40 -5.03 -5.28 1.55
CA ALA A 40 -4.94 -4.52 0.30
C ALA A 40 -4.40 -5.38 -0.85
N LEU A 41 -3.49 -6.31 -0.57
CA LEU A 41 -2.92 -7.25 -1.54
C LEU A 41 -3.89 -8.38 -1.91
N GLU A 42 -5.08 -8.43 -1.32
CA GLU A 42 -6.20 -9.27 -1.73
C GLU A 42 -7.25 -8.47 -2.55
N THR A 43 -7.02 -7.17 -2.75
CA THR A 43 -7.99 -6.29 -3.42
C THR A 43 -7.69 -6.17 -4.91
N TYR A 44 -8.60 -6.68 -5.74
CA TYR A 44 -8.54 -6.58 -7.20
C TYR A 44 -9.60 -5.63 -7.75
N GLY A 45 -9.32 -5.10 -8.94
CA GLY A 45 -10.29 -4.35 -9.72
C GLY A 45 -9.63 -3.40 -10.71
N ARG A 46 -10.45 -2.54 -11.30
CA ARG A 46 -9.99 -1.55 -12.28
C ARG A 46 -9.23 -0.41 -11.62
N CYS A 47 -7.97 -0.26 -11.99
CA CYS A 47 -7.12 0.85 -11.54
C CYS A 47 -7.64 2.19 -12.06
N ALA A 48 -7.79 3.18 -11.19
CA ALA A 48 -8.19 4.54 -11.56
C ALA A 48 -7.12 5.28 -12.39
N GLY A 49 -5.83 4.92 -12.25
CA GLY A 49 -4.73 5.56 -13.00
C GLY A 49 -4.55 5.01 -14.42
N CYS A 50 -4.48 3.68 -14.56
CA CYS A 50 -4.21 3.04 -15.85
C CYS A 50 -5.40 2.29 -16.48
N SER A 51 -6.56 2.24 -15.82
CA SER A 51 -7.76 1.55 -16.29
C SER A 51 -7.64 0.03 -16.50
N VAL A 52 -6.53 -0.60 -16.08
CA VAL A 52 -6.33 -2.05 -16.14
C VAL A 52 -6.99 -2.72 -14.93
N ASP A 53 -7.68 -3.84 -15.16
CA ASP A 53 -8.20 -4.69 -14.09
C ASP A 53 -7.08 -5.61 -13.56
N ARG A 54 -6.61 -5.33 -12.34
CA ARG A 54 -5.47 -6.02 -11.71
C ARG A 54 -5.49 -5.82 -10.20
N LEU A 55 -4.44 -6.24 -9.51
CA LEU A 55 -4.28 -5.92 -8.08
C LEU A 55 -4.26 -4.40 -7.90
N THR A 56 -5.16 -3.88 -7.07
CA THR A 56 -5.34 -2.45 -6.80
C THR A 56 -5.19 -2.12 -5.31
N PRO A 57 -3.98 -2.30 -4.75
CA PRO A 57 -3.79 -2.15 -3.33
C PRO A 57 -3.71 -0.69 -2.92
N GLY A 58 -3.23 0.23 -3.76
CA GLY A 58 -3.06 1.64 -3.39
C GLY A 58 -4.36 2.44 -3.38
N ILE A 59 -4.41 3.52 -2.61
CA ILE A 59 -5.53 4.48 -2.64
C ILE A 59 -5.02 5.80 -3.22
N ALA A 60 -5.74 6.28 -4.22
CA ALA A 60 -5.49 7.55 -4.86
C ALA A 60 -5.96 8.73 -3.97
N PRO A 61 -5.42 9.94 -4.14
CA PRO A 61 -5.85 11.13 -3.40
C PRO A 61 -7.34 11.45 -3.55
N ASP A 62 -7.94 11.08 -4.68
CA ASP A 62 -9.37 11.20 -4.97
C ASP A 62 -10.22 10.05 -4.41
N GLY A 63 -9.61 9.09 -3.71
CA GLY A 63 -10.26 7.90 -3.14
C GLY A 63 -10.40 6.74 -4.12
N GLY A 64 -9.96 6.91 -5.38
CA GLY A 64 -9.87 5.83 -6.36
C GLY A 64 -8.90 4.72 -5.95
N ARG A 65 -9.07 3.52 -6.52
CA ARG A 65 -8.13 2.41 -6.29
C ARG A 65 -7.00 2.45 -7.31
N TRP A 66 -5.77 2.34 -6.86
CA TRP A 66 -4.58 2.31 -7.70
C TRP A 66 -3.88 0.96 -7.62
N CYS A 67 -3.39 0.50 -8.76
CA CYS A 67 -2.47 -0.63 -8.80
C CYS A 67 -1.13 -0.26 -8.18
N THR A 68 -0.32 -1.29 -7.91
CA THR A 68 1.02 -1.18 -7.33
C THR A 68 1.90 -0.16 -8.05
N ASP A 69 1.85 -0.17 -9.38
CA ASP A 69 2.64 0.70 -10.26
C ASP A 69 2.17 2.17 -10.20
N CYS A 70 0.89 2.45 -10.48
CA CYS A 70 0.30 3.78 -10.39
C CYS A 70 0.38 4.40 -8.98
N ALA A 71 0.42 3.57 -7.93
CA ALA A 71 0.62 4.01 -6.56
C ALA A 71 2.10 4.30 -6.21
N GLY A 72 2.98 4.43 -7.20
CA GLY A 72 4.38 4.79 -7.02
C GLY A 72 5.30 3.59 -6.83
N GLY A 73 4.94 2.41 -7.34
CA GLY A 73 5.73 1.20 -7.23
C GLY A 73 5.74 0.63 -5.82
N LEU A 74 4.57 0.25 -5.29
CA LEU A 74 4.40 -0.30 -3.94
C LEU A 74 5.18 -1.60 -3.67
N GLY A 75 5.73 -2.19 -4.72
CA GLY A 75 6.48 -3.45 -4.72
C GLY A 75 5.95 -4.42 -5.77
N ASP A 76 6.78 -5.40 -6.09
CA ASP A 76 6.42 -6.54 -6.92
C ASP A 76 5.71 -7.60 -6.07
N PHE A 77 4.40 -7.73 -6.28
CA PHE A 77 3.58 -8.75 -5.61
C PHE A 77 3.27 -9.93 -6.54
N PHE A 78 4.01 -10.05 -7.64
CA PHE A 78 3.89 -11.17 -8.56
C PHE A 78 4.56 -12.41 -7.97
N CYS A 79 3.77 -13.47 -7.79
CA CYS A 79 4.33 -14.78 -7.52
C CYS A 79 4.94 -15.35 -8.81
N GLU A 80 6.27 -15.45 -8.87
CA GLU A 80 7.00 -16.01 -10.02
C GLU A 80 6.61 -17.47 -10.36
N ARG A 81 6.00 -18.19 -9.42
CA ARG A 81 5.57 -19.58 -9.63
C ARG A 81 4.18 -19.73 -10.25
N CYS A 82 3.23 -18.87 -9.92
CA CYS A 82 1.85 -18.99 -10.38
C CYS A 82 1.34 -17.78 -11.18
N GLY A 83 2.13 -16.72 -11.29
CA GLY A 83 1.79 -15.49 -12.01
C GLY A 83 0.71 -14.63 -11.35
N ARG A 84 0.20 -15.02 -10.17
CA ARG A 84 -0.84 -14.26 -9.45
C ARG A 84 -0.21 -13.14 -8.62
N GLU A 85 -0.85 -11.97 -8.64
CA GLU A 85 -0.49 -10.81 -7.83
C GLU A 85 -1.13 -10.92 -6.45
N ALA A 86 -0.41 -11.36 -5.41
CA ALA A 86 -0.96 -11.49 -4.05
C ALA A 86 0.13 -11.38 -2.97
N ALA A 87 -0.26 -11.23 -1.71
CA ALA A 87 0.67 -11.37 -0.58
C ALA A 87 1.30 -12.79 -0.57
N ARG A 88 2.61 -12.86 -0.38
CA ARG A 88 3.40 -14.10 -0.34
C ARG A 88 3.29 -14.81 1.01
#